data_AF-A0A8T9QA93-F1
#
_entry.id   AF-A0A8T9QA93-F1
#
_cell.length_a   1.000
_cell.length_b   1.000
_cell.length_c   1.000
_cell.angle_alpha   90.00
_cell.angle_beta   90.00
_cell.angle_gamma   90.00
#
_symmetry.space_group_name_H-M   'P 1'
#
loop_
_entity.id
_entity.type
_entity.pdbx_description
1 polymer ?
#
loop_
_entity_poly.entity_id
_entity_poly.type
_entity_poly.pdbx_seq_one_letter_code
_entity_poly.pdbx_strand_id
1 'polypeptide(L)'
;MLFEYPAHPDDTRAMMVFNMTIGNPSVMLRTSLWREKGMHYTNALRQTEDYDFFGRYLAQLTIANLPEVLVQYRVLAHSVRPAVYEERLRVANQIRERLLGTFGVPYSERELHLHNTISHHPFQLGDITLAEVHDWLWKIYTSNEQSRFADSAAMLRAVAERWFLTCYLNPDRSYNSWREYFRQPLAKHYKLAPAYLLNLRSKISCCAT
;
A
#
# COMPACT_ATOMS: atom_id res chain seq x y z
N MET A 1 13.40 -6.12 12.54
CA MET A 1 12.70 -5.36 11.48
C MET A 1 11.85 -4.31 12.18
N LEU A 2 11.92 -3.05 11.74
CA LEU A 2 11.05 -1.98 12.23
C LEU A 2 9.92 -1.80 11.20
N PHE A 3 8.68 -1.75 11.67
CA PHE A 3 7.52 -1.43 10.83
C PHE A 3 7.07 -0.01 11.17
N GLU A 4 7.04 0.85 10.17
CA GLU A 4 6.56 2.23 10.27
C GLU A 4 5.26 2.37 9.48
N TYR A 5 4.33 3.15 10.03
CA TYR A 5 3.02 3.40 9.45
C TYR A 5 2.77 4.91 9.34
N PRO A 6 1.99 5.37 8.35
CA PRO A 6 1.66 6.79 8.22
C PRO A 6 0.93 7.28 9.47
N ALA A 7 1.44 8.35 10.09
CA ALA A 7 0.88 8.90 11.32
C ALA A 7 -0.44 9.65 11.08
N HIS A 8 -0.51 10.42 9.98
CA HIS A 8 -1.67 11.26 9.69
C HIS A 8 -2.86 10.41 9.17
N PRO A 9 -4.10 10.71 9.59
CA PRO A 9 -5.27 9.95 9.15
C PRO A 9 -5.48 9.92 7.64
N ASP A 10 -5.25 11.05 6.98
CA ASP A 10 -5.42 11.13 5.53
C ASP A 10 -4.40 10.26 4.78
N ASP A 11 -3.14 10.23 5.23
CA ASP A 11 -2.12 9.36 4.66
C ASP A 11 -2.45 7.88 4.91
N THR A 12 -2.93 7.56 6.12
CA THR A 12 -3.42 6.21 6.45
C THR A 12 -4.50 5.78 5.48
N ARG A 13 -5.53 6.61 5.28
CA ARG A 13 -6.64 6.33 4.38
C ARG A 13 -6.21 6.21 2.92
N ALA A 14 -5.37 7.12 2.44
CA ALA A 14 -4.85 7.11 1.08
C ALA A 14 -4.05 5.83 0.79
N MET A 15 -3.19 5.40 1.72
CA MET A 15 -2.34 4.24 1.54
C MET A 15 -3.07 2.89 1.71
N MET A 16 -4.19 2.85 2.43
CA MET A 16 -4.99 1.63 2.66
C MET A 16 -5.46 0.97 1.35
N VAL A 17 -5.60 1.74 0.27
CA VAL A 17 -5.95 1.19 -1.06
C VAL A 17 -4.92 0.19 -1.55
N PHE A 18 -3.64 0.37 -1.20
CA PHE A 18 -2.57 -0.56 -1.58
C PHE A 18 -2.35 -1.63 -0.52
N ASN A 19 -2.22 -1.27 0.75
CA ASN A 19 -1.96 -2.26 1.79
C ASN A 19 -2.39 -1.78 3.17
N MET A 20 -2.51 -2.71 4.10
CA MET A 20 -2.78 -2.43 5.51
C MET A 20 -1.73 -1.48 6.10
N THR A 21 -2.17 -0.30 6.54
CA THR A 21 -1.31 0.76 7.09
C THR A 21 -1.51 0.98 8.59
N ILE A 22 -2.02 -0.03 9.28
CA ILE A 22 -2.38 0.04 10.69
C ILE A 22 -1.68 -1.11 11.42
N GLY A 23 -0.96 -0.78 12.48
CA GLY A 23 -0.31 -1.77 13.34
C GLY A 23 -1.33 -2.51 14.21
N ASN A 24 -1.99 -3.54 13.66
CA ASN A 24 -3.09 -4.26 14.32
C ASN A 24 -2.81 -4.68 15.79
N PRO A 25 -1.61 -5.18 16.17
CA PRO A 25 -1.32 -5.57 17.55
C PRO A 25 -1.40 -4.44 18.59
N SER A 26 -1.34 -3.17 18.17
CA SER A 26 -1.39 -1.99 19.05
C SER A 26 -2.65 -1.15 18.88
N VAL A 27 -3.62 -1.62 18.10
CA VAL A 27 -4.83 -0.85 17.84
C VAL A 27 -5.68 -0.71 19.10
N MET A 28 -6.10 0.51 19.38
CA MET A 28 -7.17 0.82 20.33
C MET A 28 -8.36 1.43 19.59
N LEU A 29 -9.56 0.98 19.91
CA LEU A 29 -10.80 1.38 19.24
C LEU A 29 -11.88 1.70 20.28
N ARG A 30 -12.75 2.66 19.96
CA ARG A 30 -13.84 3.06 20.86
C ARG A 30 -14.88 1.95 20.96
N THR A 31 -15.31 1.62 22.17
CA THR A 31 -16.34 0.58 22.41
C THR A 31 -17.66 0.86 21.68
N SER A 32 -18.00 2.12 21.45
CA SER A 32 -19.21 2.53 20.70
C SER A 32 -19.22 2.03 19.25
N LEU A 33 -18.05 1.77 18.63
CA LEU A 33 -17.99 1.20 17.28
C LEU A 33 -18.68 -0.17 17.20
N TRP A 34 -18.62 -0.96 18.28
CA TRP A 34 -19.34 -2.24 18.37
C TRP A 34 -20.77 -2.04 18.86
N ARG A 35 -20.94 -1.37 20.00
CA ARG A 35 -22.23 -1.32 20.71
C ARG A 35 -23.28 -0.48 19.98
N GLU A 36 -22.86 0.58 19.28
CA GLU A 36 -23.76 1.54 18.65
C GLU A 36 -23.70 1.45 17.12
N LYS A 37 -22.51 1.23 16.54
CA LYS A 37 -22.32 1.17 15.08
C LYS A 37 -22.37 -0.25 14.51
N GLY A 38 -22.44 -1.28 15.36
CA GLY A 38 -22.53 -2.68 14.93
C GLY A 38 -21.31 -3.18 14.14
N MET A 39 -20.16 -2.52 14.26
CA MET A 39 -18.93 -2.96 13.59
C MET A 39 -18.45 -4.27 14.20
N HIS A 40 -18.04 -5.21 13.35
CA HIS A 40 -17.58 -6.54 13.80
C HIS A 40 -16.57 -7.12 12.82
N TYR A 41 -15.70 -7.99 13.34
CA TYR A 41 -14.87 -8.88 12.55
C TYR A 41 -15.74 -9.97 11.92
N THR A 42 -15.36 -10.42 10.72
CA THR A 42 -16.05 -11.54 10.07
C THR A 42 -15.47 -12.85 10.57
N ASN A 43 -16.34 -13.80 10.93
CA ASN A 43 -15.92 -15.16 11.30
C ASN A 43 -15.63 -16.05 10.07
N ALA A 44 -15.83 -15.53 8.86
CA ALA A 44 -15.61 -16.27 7.61
C ALA A 44 -14.13 -16.32 7.20
N LEU A 45 -13.28 -15.48 7.80
CA LEU A 45 -11.84 -15.40 7.49
C LEU A 45 -11.04 -16.09 8.59
N ARG A 46 -10.14 -16.98 8.21
CA ARG A 46 -9.22 -17.63 9.16
C ARG A 46 -8.08 -16.69 9.58
N GLN A 47 -7.70 -15.77 8.69
CA GLN A 47 -6.59 -14.82 8.83
C GLN A 47 -6.88 -13.57 7.99
N THR A 48 -6.15 -12.47 8.25
CA THR A 48 -6.33 -11.18 7.54
C THR A 48 -7.68 -10.51 7.89
N GLU A 49 -8.27 -10.87 9.03
CA GLU A 49 -9.53 -10.32 9.55
C GLU A 49 -9.41 -8.82 9.85
N ASP A 50 -8.22 -8.38 10.24
CA ASP A 50 -7.88 -6.99 10.48
C ASP A 50 -8.00 -6.14 9.22
N TYR A 51 -7.33 -6.53 8.15
CA TYR A 51 -7.42 -5.79 6.90
C TYR A 51 -8.85 -5.78 6.34
N ASP A 52 -9.60 -6.88 6.49
CA ASP A 52 -11.01 -6.90 6.11
C ASP A 52 -11.85 -5.91 6.94
N PHE A 53 -11.69 -5.91 8.27
CA PHE A 53 -12.40 -5.02 9.17
C PHE A 53 -12.18 -3.56 8.80
N PHE A 54 -10.92 -3.13 8.71
CA PHE A 54 -10.63 -1.75 8.35
C PHE A 54 -11.04 -1.45 6.91
N GLY A 55 -10.87 -2.39 5.97
CA GLY A 55 -11.30 -2.22 4.59
C GLY A 55 -12.81 -1.97 4.45
N ARG A 56 -13.65 -2.66 5.24
CA ARG A 56 -15.11 -2.46 5.22
C ARG A 56 -15.53 -1.13 5.85
N TYR A 57 -14.88 -0.73 6.93
CA TYR A 57 -15.30 0.42 7.72
C TYR A 57 -14.47 1.68 7.49
N LEU A 58 -13.50 1.66 6.56
CA LEU A 58 -12.55 2.75 6.33
C LEU A 58 -13.21 4.12 6.17
N ALA A 59 -14.32 4.18 5.42
CA ALA A 59 -15.06 5.43 5.19
C ALA A 59 -15.76 5.99 6.44
N GLN A 60 -15.95 5.16 7.47
CA GLN A 60 -16.62 5.51 8.73
C GLN A 60 -15.63 5.73 9.88
N LEU A 61 -14.32 5.57 9.61
CA LEU A 61 -13.27 5.61 10.62
C LEU A 61 -12.29 6.74 10.33
N THR A 62 -11.87 7.42 11.40
CA THR A 62 -10.68 8.27 11.39
C THR A 62 -9.60 7.55 12.17
N ILE A 63 -8.52 7.17 11.49
CA ILE A 63 -7.49 6.28 12.02
C ILE A 63 -6.18 7.03 12.05
N ALA A 64 -5.56 7.20 13.22
CA ALA A 64 -4.24 7.81 13.36
C ALA A 64 -3.28 6.77 13.94
N ASN A 65 -2.06 6.71 13.41
CA ASN A 65 -0.99 5.92 14.01
C ASN A 65 -0.09 6.83 14.87
N LEU A 66 0.28 6.35 16.05
CA LEU A 66 1.29 7.03 16.87
C LEU A 66 2.68 6.70 16.29
N PRO A 67 3.54 7.69 16.01
CA PRO A 67 4.88 7.46 15.46
C PRO A 67 5.88 7.03 16.56
N GLU A 68 5.46 6.10 17.43
CA GLU A 68 6.22 5.59 18.56
C GLU A 68 6.27 4.06 18.50
N VAL A 69 7.41 3.48 18.88
CA VAL A 69 7.57 2.01 18.92
C VAL A 69 6.95 1.48 20.20
N LEU A 70 5.71 1.00 20.11
CA LEU A 70 4.93 0.55 21.28
C LEU A 70 4.84 -0.98 21.42
N VAL A 71 5.24 -1.74 20.40
CA VAL A 71 5.13 -3.20 20.39
C VAL A 71 6.42 -3.84 19.89
N GLN A 72 6.92 -4.81 20.66
CA GLN A 72 7.97 -5.72 20.22
C GLN A 72 7.35 -7.09 19.90
N TYR A 73 7.28 -7.41 18.61
CA TYR A 73 6.64 -8.65 18.14
C TYR A 73 7.60 -9.84 18.20
N ARG A 74 7.13 -10.98 18.71
CA ARG A 74 7.88 -12.24 18.66
C ARG A 74 7.72 -12.87 17.27
N VAL A 75 8.82 -12.95 16.53
CA VAL A 75 8.87 -13.67 15.26
C VAL A 75 9.46 -15.06 15.52
N LEU A 76 8.68 -16.10 15.24
CA LEU A 76 9.19 -17.48 15.28
C LEU A 76 10.07 -17.72 14.05
N ALA A 77 11.16 -18.46 14.22
CA ALA A 77 12.11 -18.74 13.15
C ALA A 77 11.52 -19.58 12.00
N HIS A 78 10.38 -20.23 12.22
CA HIS A 78 9.71 -21.04 11.21
C HIS A 78 9.00 -20.16 10.19
N SER A 79 9.35 -20.35 8.92
CA SER A 79 8.65 -19.73 7.79
C SER A 79 7.16 -20.08 7.83
N VAL A 80 6.32 -19.06 7.61
CA VAL A 80 4.88 -19.24 7.37
C VAL A 80 4.71 -20.31 6.28
N ARG A 81 3.83 -21.29 6.52
CA ARG A 81 3.56 -22.35 5.53
C ARG A 81 3.10 -21.72 4.21
N PRO A 82 3.55 -22.18 3.04
CA PRO A 82 3.18 -21.59 1.74
C PRO A 82 1.66 -21.42 1.55
N ALA A 83 0.87 -22.43 1.88
CA ALA A 83 -0.60 -22.35 1.79
C ALA A 83 -1.22 -21.24 2.65
N VAL A 84 -0.64 -20.96 3.83
CA VAL A 84 -1.09 -19.87 4.71
C VAL A 84 -0.78 -18.51 4.09
N TYR A 85 0.39 -18.39 3.45
CA TYR A 85 0.80 -17.19 2.76
C TYR A 85 -0.08 -16.90 1.52
N GLU A 86 -0.33 -17.93 0.70
CA GLU A 86 -1.22 -17.84 -0.46
C GLU A 86 -2.65 -17.43 -0.07
N GLU A 87 -3.19 -17.99 1.02
CA GLU A 87 -4.50 -17.60 1.54
C GLU A 87 -4.54 -16.12 1.94
N ARG A 88 -3.52 -15.63 2.68
CA ARG A 88 -3.42 -14.20 3.05
C ARG A 88 -3.36 -13.31 1.83
N LEU A 89 -2.56 -13.68 0.83
CA LEU A 89 -2.43 -12.91 -0.40
C LEU A 89 -3.76 -12.85 -1.17
N ARG A 90 -4.45 -13.99 -1.31
CA ARG A 90 -5.77 -14.07 -1.94
C ARG A 90 -6.80 -13.17 -1.24
N VAL A 91 -6.87 -13.24 0.10
CA VAL A 91 -7.80 -12.42 0.89
C VAL A 91 -7.44 -10.93 0.79
N ALA A 92 -6.15 -10.58 0.87
CA ALA A 92 -5.70 -9.20 0.71
C ALA A 92 -6.07 -8.62 -0.67
N ASN A 93 -5.93 -9.42 -1.75
CA ASN A 93 -6.32 -8.99 -3.10
C ASN A 93 -7.84 -8.76 -3.21
N GLN A 94 -8.67 -9.60 -2.59
CA GLN A 94 -10.12 -9.37 -2.53
C GLN A 94 -10.48 -8.09 -1.78
N ILE A 95 -9.75 -7.77 -0.70
CA ILE A 95 -9.96 -6.53 0.05
C ILE A 95 -9.55 -5.32 -0.79
N ARG A 96 -8.41 -5.36 -1.49
CA ARG A 96 -7.95 -4.30 -2.41
C ARG A 96 -8.94 -4.05 -3.52
N GLU A 97 -9.44 -5.11 -4.15
CA GLU A 97 -10.47 -5.00 -5.20
C GLU A 97 -11.74 -4.31 -4.67
N ARG A 98 -12.24 -4.74 -3.51
CA ARG A 98 -13.39 -4.09 -2.86
C ARG A 98 -13.11 -2.63 -2.51
N LEU A 99 -11.89 -2.30 -2.08
CA LEU A 99 -11.47 -0.92 -1.79
C LEU A 99 -11.45 -0.07 -3.06
N LEU A 100 -10.93 -0.59 -4.18
CA LEU A 100 -10.98 0.10 -5.48
C LEU A 100 -12.42 0.37 -5.92
N GLY A 101 -13.31 -0.60 -5.75
CA GLY A 101 -14.75 -0.43 -6.01
C GLY A 101 -15.40 0.62 -5.11
N THR A 102 -15.09 0.62 -3.82
CA THR A 102 -15.61 1.61 -2.85
C THR A 102 -15.08 3.01 -3.12
N PHE A 103 -13.83 3.11 -3.54
CA PHE A 103 -13.18 4.34 -4.00
C PHE A 103 -13.81 4.82 -5.32
N GLY A 104 -14.24 3.90 -6.19
CA GLY A 104 -14.81 4.24 -7.49
C GLY A 104 -13.73 4.48 -8.56
N VAL A 105 -12.58 3.82 -8.43
CA VAL A 105 -11.56 3.81 -9.50
C VAL A 105 -12.00 2.77 -10.54
N PRO A 106 -12.29 3.14 -11.78
CA PRO A 106 -12.57 2.15 -12.82
C PRO A 106 -11.30 1.36 -13.13
N TYR A 107 -11.37 0.03 -13.26
CA TYR A 107 -10.21 -0.80 -13.58
C TYR A 107 -10.55 -1.92 -14.56
N SER A 108 -9.58 -2.27 -15.39
CA SER A 108 -9.55 -3.51 -16.18
C SER A 108 -8.95 -4.66 -15.37
N GLU A 109 -9.10 -5.90 -15.85
CA GLU A 109 -8.44 -7.07 -15.25
C GLU A 109 -6.90 -6.91 -15.21
N ARG A 110 -6.31 -6.31 -16.25
CA ARG A 110 -4.88 -6.01 -16.32
C ARG A 110 -4.45 -5.01 -15.24
N GLU A 111 -5.22 -3.95 -15.05
CA GLU A 111 -4.97 -2.95 -14.00
C GLU A 111 -5.17 -3.51 -12.60
N LEU A 112 -6.16 -4.38 -12.39
CA LEU A 112 -6.34 -5.06 -11.11
C LEU A 112 -5.18 -6.00 -10.80
N HIS A 113 -4.71 -6.77 -11.79
CA HIS A 113 -3.51 -7.59 -11.65
C HIS A 113 -2.30 -6.73 -11.28
N LEU A 114 -2.06 -5.64 -12.02
CA LEU A 114 -1.00 -4.69 -11.75
C LEU A 114 -1.10 -4.10 -10.34
N HIS A 115 -2.29 -3.63 -9.93
CA HIS A 115 -2.53 -3.06 -8.61
C HIS A 115 -2.15 -4.05 -7.51
N ASN A 116 -2.58 -5.30 -7.63
CA ASN A 116 -2.25 -6.35 -6.68
C ASN A 116 -0.74 -6.64 -6.64
N THR A 117 -0.08 -6.69 -7.80
CA THR A 117 1.37 -6.91 -7.92
C THR A 117 2.16 -5.81 -7.21
N ILE A 118 1.89 -4.54 -7.51
CA ILE A 118 2.65 -3.43 -6.93
C ILE A 118 2.30 -3.19 -5.45
N SER A 119 1.15 -3.67 -4.97
CA SER A 119 0.70 -3.50 -3.59
C SER A 119 1.39 -4.43 -2.59
N HIS A 120 1.81 -5.60 -3.06
CA HIS A 120 2.55 -6.57 -2.28
C HIS A 120 4.01 -6.12 -2.08
N HIS A 121 4.68 -6.46 -0.98
CA HIS A 121 6.09 -6.10 -0.76
C HIS A 121 6.88 -7.27 -0.13
N PRO A 122 8.08 -7.59 -0.64
CA PRO A 122 8.67 -7.10 -1.90
C PRO A 122 7.90 -7.62 -3.13
N PHE A 123 8.04 -6.94 -4.28
CA PHE A 123 7.40 -7.35 -5.53
C PHE A 123 8.36 -7.26 -6.71
N GLN A 124 8.06 -8.02 -7.76
CA GLN A 124 8.69 -7.96 -9.07
C GLN A 124 7.61 -7.71 -10.12
N LEU A 125 7.90 -6.91 -11.14
CA LEU A 125 6.89 -6.53 -12.14
C LEU A 125 6.57 -7.65 -13.15
N GLY A 126 7.49 -8.58 -13.40
CA GLY A 126 7.30 -9.58 -14.44
C GLY A 126 7.16 -8.94 -15.82
N ASP A 127 6.01 -9.13 -16.46
CA ASP A 127 5.65 -8.57 -17.78
C ASP A 127 4.99 -7.19 -17.70
N ILE A 128 4.77 -6.65 -16.50
CA ILE A 128 4.22 -5.30 -16.30
C ILE A 128 5.31 -4.25 -16.56
N THR A 129 5.01 -3.28 -17.41
CA THR A 129 5.93 -2.18 -17.73
C THR A 129 5.85 -1.04 -16.71
N LEU A 130 6.93 -0.25 -16.58
CA LEU A 130 6.93 0.97 -15.77
C LEU A 130 5.88 1.99 -16.24
N ALA A 131 5.61 2.06 -17.55
CA ALA A 131 4.59 2.94 -18.12
C ALA A 131 3.19 2.56 -17.64
N GLU A 132 2.84 1.27 -17.70
CA GLU A 132 1.56 0.77 -17.17
C GLU A 132 1.39 1.11 -15.68
N VAL A 133 2.46 0.97 -14.88
CA VAL A 133 2.41 1.30 -13.46
C VAL A 133 2.19 2.80 -13.25
N HIS A 134 2.92 3.64 -13.98
CA HIS A 134 2.75 5.08 -13.87
C HIS A 134 1.32 5.51 -14.24
N ASP A 135 0.81 5.03 -15.37
CA ASP A 135 -0.54 5.38 -15.84
C ASP A 135 -1.62 4.94 -14.86
N TRP A 136 -1.48 3.74 -14.28
CA TRP A 136 -2.37 3.25 -13.24
C TRP A 136 -2.32 4.11 -11.97
N LEU A 137 -1.13 4.46 -11.48
CA LEU A 137 -0.96 5.32 -10.30
C LEU A 137 -1.52 6.73 -10.54
N TRP A 138 -1.33 7.28 -11.74
CA TRP A 138 -1.91 8.56 -12.13
C TRP A 138 -3.44 8.50 -12.23
N LYS A 139 -3.99 7.40 -12.74
CA LYS A 139 -5.42 7.15 -12.77
C LYS A 139 -6.03 7.08 -11.37
N ILE A 140 -5.39 6.38 -10.43
CA ILE A 140 -5.79 6.38 -9.02
C ILE A 140 -5.88 7.82 -8.47
N TYR A 141 -4.83 8.62 -8.69
CA TYR A 141 -4.80 10.01 -8.21
C TYR A 141 -5.93 10.86 -8.84
N THR A 142 -6.10 10.79 -10.16
CA THR A 142 -7.15 11.58 -10.83
C THR A 142 -8.57 11.12 -10.48
N SER A 143 -8.79 9.83 -10.22
CA SER A 143 -10.05 9.33 -9.65
C SER A 143 -10.29 9.86 -8.22
N ASN A 144 -9.25 10.08 -7.41
CA ASN A 144 -9.40 10.69 -6.08
C ASN A 144 -9.89 12.13 -6.14
N GLU A 145 -9.45 12.90 -7.12
CA GLU A 145 -9.93 14.28 -7.29
C GLU A 145 -11.44 14.35 -7.51
N GLN A 146 -12.03 13.29 -8.06
CA GLN A 146 -13.46 13.18 -8.32
C GLN A 146 -14.22 12.60 -7.12
N SER A 147 -13.78 11.46 -6.59
CA SER A 147 -14.49 10.74 -5.52
C SER A 147 -14.24 11.31 -4.12
N ARG A 148 -13.13 12.05 -3.95
CA ARG A 148 -12.63 12.54 -2.66
C ARG A 148 -12.50 11.42 -1.64
N PHE A 149 -12.06 10.25 -2.10
CA PHE A 149 -11.87 9.09 -1.24
C PHE A 149 -10.88 9.36 -0.10
N ALA A 150 -9.81 10.10 -0.36
CA ALA A 150 -8.90 10.65 0.64
C ALA A 150 -8.55 12.11 0.30
N ASP A 151 -7.87 12.80 1.21
CA ASP A 151 -7.27 14.11 0.92
C ASP A 151 -6.37 14.03 -0.33
N SER A 152 -6.46 15.02 -1.20
CA SER A 152 -5.74 15.05 -2.48
C SER A 152 -4.23 15.03 -2.31
N ALA A 153 -3.69 15.76 -1.34
CA ALA A 153 -2.26 15.78 -1.11
C ALA A 153 -1.79 14.45 -0.49
N ALA A 154 -2.57 13.85 0.40
CA ALA A 154 -2.30 12.51 0.93
C ALA A 154 -2.32 11.43 -0.15
N MET A 155 -3.31 11.44 -1.05
CA MET A 155 -3.36 10.51 -2.18
C MET A 155 -2.17 10.68 -3.11
N LEU A 156 -1.81 11.93 -3.43
CA LEU A 156 -0.64 12.22 -4.25
C LEU A 156 0.65 11.66 -3.63
N ARG A 157 0.83 11.78 -2.31
CA ARG A 157 1.96 11.16 -1.59
C ARG A 157 1.91 9.63 -1.68
N ALA A 158 0.74 9.02 -1.49
CA ALA A 158 0.58 7.57 -1.53
C ALA A 158 0.95 6.97 -2.90
N VAL A 159 0.47 7.57 -4.00
CA VAL A 159 0.83 7.12 -5.36
C VAL A 159 2.30 7.42 -5.69
N ALA A 160 2.85 8.53 -5.21
CA ALA A 160 4.26 8.88 -5.40
C ALA A 160 5.21 7.92 -4.65
N GLU A 161 4.85 7.51 -3.44
CA GLU A 161 5.58 6.46 -2.71
C GLU A 161 5.55 5.15 -3.48
N ARG A 162 4.37 4.75 -3.99
CA ARG A 162 4.26 3.51 -4.75
C ARG A 162 5.09 3.56 -6.03
N TRP A 163 5.13 4.71 -6.72
CA TRP A 163 5.98 4.93 -7.88
C TRP A 163 7.46 4.78 -7.55
N PHE A 164 7.92 5.41 -6.45
CA PHE A 164 9.29 5.26 -5.98
C PHE A 164 9.64 3.79 -5.70
N LEU A 165 8.79 3.08 -4.95
CA LEU A 165 9.02 1.67 -4.62
C LEU A 165 9.11 0.79 -5.87
N THR A 166 8.25 1.03 -6.87
CA THR A 166 8.29 0.33 -8.16
C THR A 166 9.67 0.46 -8.82
N CYS A 167 10.15 1.70 -9.01
CA CYS A 167 11.45 1.96 -9.62
C CYS A 167 12.61 1.43 -8.77
N TYR A 168 12.54 1.59 -7.45
CA TYR A 168 13.58 1.17 -6.52
C TYR A 168 13.74 -0.36 -6.47
N LEU A 169 12.64 -1.11 -6.51
CA LEU A 169 12.65 -2.58 -6.39
C LEU A 169 12.91 -3.29 -7.73
N ASN A 170 12.65 -2.61 -8.85
CA ASN A 170 12.80 -3.17 -10.19
C ASN A 170 13.85 -2.37 -10.99
N PRO A 171 15.14 -2.38 -10.55
CA PRO A 171 16.21 -1.75 -11.32
C PRO A 171 16.42 -2.55 -12.61
N ASP A 172 15.81 -2.09 -13.69
CA ASP A 172 16.05 -2.65 -15.01
C ASP A 172 17.44 -2.17 -15.52
N ARG A 173 18.21 -3.10 -16.09
CA ARG A 173 19.52 -2.83 -16.72
C ARG A 173 19.37 -2.45 -18.19
N SER A 174 18.32 -2.91 -18.86
CA SER A 174 17.97 -2.54 -20.24
C SER A 174 17.23 -1.22 -20.33
N TYR A 175 16.59 -0.77 -19.23
CA TYR A 175 15.85 0.49 -19.17
C TYR A 175 16.13 1.19 -17.84
N ASN A 176 16.60 2.44 -17.88
CA ASN A 176 17.02 3.13 -16.67
C ASN A 176 15.80 3.56 -15.83
N SER A 177 15.38 2.69 -14.90
CA SER A 177 14.25 2.91 -13.98
C SER A 177 14.36 4.21 -13.18
N TRP A 178 15.57 4.67 -12.86
CA TRP A 178 15.79 5.95 -12.19
C TRP A 178 15.55 7.15 -13.11
N ARG A 179 15.96 7.04 -14.38
CA ARG A 179 15.63 8.05 -15.39
C ARG A 179 14.11 8.18 -15.50
N GLU A 180 13.38 7.07 -15.55
CA GLU A 180 11.91 7.12 -15.58
C GLU A 180 11.31 7.71 -14.31
N TYR A 181 11.84 7.33 -13.14
CA TYR A 181 11.41 7.92 -11.88
C TYR A 181 11.48 9.45 -11.94
N PHE A 182 12.66 10.00 -12.22
CA PHE A 182 12.89 11.45 -12.20
C PHE A 182 12.20 12.23 -13.33
N ARG A 183 11.81 11.57 -14.43
CA ARG A 183 11.10 12.22 -15.55
C ARG A 183 9.62 12.45 -15.25
N GLN A 184 9.03 11.66 -14.37
CA GLN A 184 7.60 11.72 -14.08
C GLN A 184 7.27 12.71 -12.93
N PRO A 185 6.11 13.40 -12.97
CA PRO A 185 5.73 14.37 -11.93
C PRO A 185 5.71 13.80 -10.52
N LEU A 186 5.31 12.53 -10.37
CA LEU A 186 5.19 11.84 -9.09
C LEU A 186 6.48 11.83 -8.27
N ALA A 187 7.67 11.85 -8.90
CA ALA A 187 8.93 11.87 -8.16
C ALA A 187 9.11 13.09 -7.27
N LYS A 188 8.46 14.22 -7.58
CA LYS A 188 8.54 15.45 -6.79
C LYS A 188 7.75 15.38 -5.48
N HIS A 189 6.89 14.38 -5.33
CA HIS A 189 5.91 14.31 -4.24
C HIS A 189 6.20 13.21 -3.23
N TYR A 190 7.24 12.39 -3.45
CA TYR A 190 7.70 11.43 -2.45
C TYR A 190 8.90 11.97 -1.68
N LYS A 191 8.77 12.02 -0.34
CA LYS A 191 9.89 12.32 0.55
C LYS A 191 10.59 11.01 0.92
N LEU A 192 11.81 10.84 0.41
CA LEU A 192 12.59 9.62 0.62
C LEU A 192 12.83 9.35 2.11
N ALA A 193 12.50 8.14 2.58
CA ALA A 193 12.85 7.72 3.93
C ALA A 193 14.38 7.46 4.04
N PRO A 194 15.02 7.75 5.19
CA PRO A 194 16.46 7.55 5.38
C PRO A 194 16.95 6.13 5.09
N ALA A 195 16.11 5.12 5.35
CA ALA A 195 16.41 3.72 5.08
C ALA A 195 16.73 3.43 3.60
N TYR A 196 16.14 4.18 2.66
CA TYR A 196 16.38 4.00 1.23
C TYR A 196 17.65 4.71 0.75
N LEU A 197 18.12 5.76 1.43
CA LEU A 197 19.30 6.54 1.02
C LEU A 197 20.58 5.70 0.99
N LEU A 198 20.73 4.77 1.95
CA LEU A 198 21.92 3.94 2.11
C LEU A 198 22.19 3.05 0.87
N ASN A 199 21.14 2.58 0.22
CA ASN A 199 21.21 1.66 -0.92
C ASN A 199 20.87 2.35 -2.26
N LEU A 200 20.52 3.63 -2.23
CA LEU A 200 20.10 4.36 -3.42
C LEU A 200 21.25 4.49 -4.43
N ARG A 201 22.45 4.80 -3.96
CA ARG A 201 23.64 5.02 -4.82
C ARG A 201 24.03 3.76 -5.59
N SER A 202 24.03 2.59 -4.93
CA SER A 202 24.36 1.31 -5.58
C SER A 202 23.32 0.89 -6.61
N LYS A 203 22.04 1.21 -6.38
CA LYS A 203 20.95 0.95 -7.34
C LYS A 203 20.96 1.91 -8.53
N ILE A 204 21.33 3.18 -8.34
CA ILE A 204 21.47 4.14 -9.44
C ILE A 204 22.62 3.74 -10.38
N SER A 205 23.76 3.32 -9.84
CA SER A 205 24.91 2.90 -10.66
C SER A 205 24.62 1.67 -11.53
N CYS A 206 23.74 0.77 -11.08
CA CYS A 206 23.35 -0.42 -11.85
C CYS A 206 22.51 -0.13 -13.10
N CYS A 207 21.92 1.07 -13.21
CA CYS A 207 21.08 1.48 -14.34
C CYS A 207 21.80 2.45 -15.32
N ALA A 208 23.06 2.81 -15.04
CA ALA A 208 23.82 3.83 -15.77
C ALA A 208 24.80 3.26 -16.83
N THR A 209 24.75 1.95 -17.07
CA THR A 209 25.47 1.22 -18.14
C THR A 209 24.49 0.68 -19.15
#